data_AF-A0A9W7A3H3-F1
#
_entry.id   AF-A0A9W7A3H3-F1
#
_cell.length_a   1.000
_cell.length_b   1.000
_cell.length_c   1.000
_cell.angle_alpha   90.00
_cell.angle_beta   90.00
_cell.angle_gamma   90.00
#
_symmetry.space_group_name_H-M   'P 1'
#
loop_
_entity.id
_entity.type
_entity.pdbx_description
1 polymer ?
#
loop_
_entity_poly.entity_id
_entity_poly.type
_entity_poly.pdbx_seq_one_letter_code
_entity_poly.pdbx_strand_id
1 'polypeptide(L)'
;MKDVDGLIPSDEGRQVGRRKEELEAESRGVILYNRDPITPPAGQGSYENPIMVPSGLNERAVGFEDPQTHAIYWFNLNKGPVHYVKQLNKYFKMESY
;
A
#
# COMPACT_ATOMS: atom_id res chain seq x y z
N MET A 1 19.16 -8.60 -26.17
CA MET A 1 20.13 -8.64 -27.30
C MET A 1 21.38 -9.33 -26.77
N LYS A 2 21.70 -10.48 -27.36
CA LYS A 2 22.80 -11.44 -27.11
C LYS A 2 22.97 -11.98 -25.68
N ASP A 3 22.26 -13.08 -25.41
CA ASP A 3 22.75 -14.10 -24.47
C ASP A 3 23.94 -14.80 -25.16
N VAL A 4 25.10 -14.75 -24.51
CA VAL A 4 26.33 -15.43 -24.93
C VAL A 4 26.38 -16.81 -24.28
N ASP A 5 26.71 -17.83 -25.06
CA ASP A 5 26.76 -19.23 -24.65
C ASP A 5 27.60 -19.42 -23.36
N GLY A 6 26.96 -19.90 -22.28
CA GLY A 6 27.63 -20.31 -21.03
C GLY A 6 27.39 -19.44 -19.78
N LEU A 7 26.60 -18.37 -19.86
CA LEU A 7 26.29 -17.53 -18.70
C LEU A 7 24.89 -17.79 -18.15
N ILE A 8 24.77 -17.84 -16.81
CA ILE A 8 23.48 -17.85 -16.12
C ILE A 8 22.82 -16.49 -16.42
N PRO A 9 21.63 -16.48 -17.03
CA PRO A 9 20.94 -15.25 -17.41
C PRO A 9 20.34 -14.53 -16.22
N SER A 10 20.24 -13.21 -16.34
CA SER A 10 19.73 -12.33 -15.29
C SER A 10 18.22 -12.44 -15.12
N ASP A 11 17.74 -12.03 -13.95
CA ASP A 11 16.33 -12.07 -13.60
C ASP A 11 15.51 -11.20 -14.57
N GLU A 12 15.98 -10.00 -14.89
CA GLU A 12 15.30 -9.04 -15.75
C GLU A 12 15.06 -9.58 -17.16
N GLY A 13 15.97 -10.40 -17.68
CA GLY A 13 15.88 -10.95 -19.03
C GLY A 13 14.95 -12.17 -19.16
N ARG A 14 14.52 -12.78 -18.05
CA ARG A 14 13.76 -14.04 -18.05
C ARG A 14 12.47 -14.03 -17.24
N GLN A 15 12.29 -13.07 -16.35
CA GLN A 15 11.07 -13.00 -15.55
C GLN A 15 9.85 -12.69 -16.42
N VAL A 16 8.72 -13.27 -16.03
CA VAL A 16 7.40 -13.08 -16.66
C VAL A 16 6.32 -12.94 -15.58
N GLY A 17 5.10 -12.59 -15.98
CA GLY A 17 3.97 -12.43 -15.07
C GLY A 17 4.22 -11.41 -13.97
N ARG A 18 3.72 -11.66 -12.77
CA ARG A 18 3.76 -10.71 -11.63
C ARG A 18 5.17 -10.26 -11.26
N ARG A 19 6.16 -11.15 -11.33
CA ARG A 19 7.54 -10.78 -10.98
C ARG A 19 8.15 -9.81 -12.00
N LYS A 20 7.83 -9.97 -13.28
CA LYS A 20 8.24 -9.01 -14.32
C LYS A 20 7.60 -7.65 -14.09
N GLU A 21 6.30 -7.62 -13.81
CA GLU A 21 5.58 -6.38 -13.51
C GLU A 21 6.17 -5.65 -12.29
N GLU A 22 6.54 -6.39 -11.24
CA GLU A 22 7.26 -5.83 -10.09
C GLU A 22 8.61 -5.24 -10.47
N LEU A 23 9.45 -5.97 -11.21
CA LEU A 23 10.76 -5.47 -11.64
C LEU A 23 10.65 -4.18 -12.48
N GLU A 24 9.67 -4.12 -13.38
CA GLU A 24 9.38 -2.92 -14.18
C GLU A 24 8.86 -1.75 -13.32
N ALA A 25 8.09 -2.02 -12.26
CA ALA A 25 7.64 -1.00 -11.31
C ALA A 25 8.79 -0.53 -10.39
N GLU A 26 9.57 -1.45 -9.85
CA GLU A 26 10.75 -1.20 -9.02
C GLU A 26 11.77 -0.33 -9.76
N SER A 27 11.99 -0.57 -11.06
CA SER A 27 12.86 0.26 -11.91
C SER A 27 12.42 1.72 -12.02
N ARG A 28 11.13 2.00 -11.77
CA ARG A 28 10.54 3.35 -11.72
C ARG A 28 10.39 3.88 -10.29
N GLY A 29 10.87 3.15 -9.29
CA GLY A 29 10.70 3.49 -7.87
C GLY A 29 9.28 3.30 -7.35
N VAL A 30 8.45 2.49 -8.02
CA VAL A 30 7.05 2.24 -7.63
C VAL A 30 6.91 0.84 -7.04
N ILE A 31 6.25 0.74 -5.88
CA ILE A 31 5.88 -0.54 -5.28
C ILE A 31 4.53 -0.97 -5.84
N LEU A 32 4.50 -2.07 -6.59
CA LEU A 32 3.27 -2.56 -7.24
C LEU A 32 2.41 -3.38 -6.28
N TYR A 33 3.03 -4.34 -5.58
CA TYR A 33 2.35 -5.16 -4.58
C TYR A 33 2.84 -4.75 -3.19
N ASN A 34 1.91 -4.26 -2.36
CA ASN A 34 2.22 -3.80 -1.01
C ASN A 34 2.73 -4.96 -0.15
N ARG A 35 3.96 -4.84 0.38
CA ARG A 35 4.57 -5.81 1.30
C ARG A 35 4.64 -5.28 2.73
N ASP A 36 4.78 -3.97 2.85
CA ASP A 36 4.96 -3.28 4.12
C ASP A 36 3.66 -2.62 4.59
N PRO A 37 3.49 -2.44 5.91
CA PRO A 37 2.40 -1.64 6.45
C PRO A 37 2.54 -0.18 6.02
N ILE A 38 1.41 0.52 5.96
CA ILE A 38 1.40 1.95 5.71
C ILE A 38 1.70 2.65 7.04
N THR A 39 2.81 3.39 7.09
CA THR A 39 3.08 4.31 8.19
C THR A 39 2.57 5.70 7.81
N PRO A 40 1.53 6.22 8.47
CA PRO A 40 1.03 7.56 8.17
C PRO A 40 2.10 8.62 8.47
N PRO A 41 2.31 9.60 7.59
CA PRO A 41 3.13 10.77 7.87
C PRO A 41 2.72 11.48 9.18
N ALA A 42 3.69 12.16 9.81
CA ALA A 42 3.44 12.92 11.02
C ALA A 42 2.31 13.95 10.82
N GLY A 43 1.38 14.01 11.77
CA GLY A 43 0.25 14.93 11.75
C GLY A 43 -0.98 14.45 10.97
N GLN A 44 -0.97 13.24 10.41
CA GLN A 44 -2.19 12.64 9.84
C GLN A 44 -3.15 12.10 10.91
N GLY A 45 -4.42 12.03 10.52
CA GLY A 45 -5.53 11.51 11.32
C GLY A 45 -6.47 12.58 11.89
N SER A 46 -6.31 13.85 11.51
CA SER A 46 -7.33 14.89 11.73
C SER A 46 -8.34 14.92 10.58
N TYR A 47 -9.43 15.67 10.72
CA TYR A 47 -10.43 15.78 9.66
C TYR A 47 -9.86 16.43 8.39
N GLU A 48 -9.06 17.47 8.56
CA GLU A 48 -8.41 18.25 7.49
C GLU A 48 -7.24 17.49 6.85
N ASN A 49 -6.58 16.63 7.63
CA ASN A 49 -5.45 15.81 7.21
C ASN A 49 -5.66 14.35 7.63
N PRO A 50 -6.59 13.62 6.97
CA PRO A 50 -6.90 12.24 7.33
C PRO A 50 -5.77 11.29 6.95
N ILE A 51 -5.78 10.10 7.53
CA ILE A 51 -4.90 9.01 7.11
C ILE A 51 -5.35 8.53 5.73
N MET A 52 -4.44 8.62 4.76
CA MET A 52 -4.72 8.22 3.37
C MET A 52 -4.50 6.71 3.21
N VAL A 53 -5.51 6.02 2.70
CA VAL A 53 -5.48 4.57 2.50
C VAL A 53 -5.67 4.28 1.01
N PRO A 54 -4.62 3.83 0.29
CA PRO A 54 -4.74 3.51 -1.12
C PRO A 54 -5.69 2.32 -1.35
N SER A 55 -6.38 2.27 -2.48
CA SER A 55 -7.19 1.11 -2.87
C SER A 55 -7.41 1.07 -4.37
N GLY A 56 -7.29 -0.11 -4.97
CA GLY A 56 -7.72 -0.37 -6.36
C GLY A 56 -9.21 -0.66 -6.50
N LEU A 57 -9.94 -0.77 -5.38
CA LEU A 57 -11.38 -1.08 -5.31
C LEU A 57 -12.13 -0.02 -4.49
N ASN A 58 -13.47 -0.10 -4.49
CA ASN A 58 -14.33 0.83 -3.75
C ASN A 58 -14.45 0.55 -2.24
N GLU A 59 -13.93 -0.58 -1.76
CA GLU A 59 -13.87 -0.94 -0.33
C GLU A 59 -12.51 -1.59 -0.04
N ARG A 60 -11.94 -1.31 1.14
CA ARG A 60 -10.71 -1.95 1.63
C ARG A 60 -10.83 -2.23 3.13
N ALA A 61 -10.48 -3.44 3.55
CA ALA A 61 -10.29 -3.76 4.96
C ALA A 61 -9.03 -3.06 5.49
N VAL A 62 -9.15 -2.34 6.59
CA VAL A 62 -8.07 -1.59 7.25
C VAL A 62 -7.87 -2.15 8.64
N GLY A 63 -6.62 -2.53 8.94
CA GLY A 63 -6.16 -2.83 10.28
C GLY A 63 -5.29 -1.68 10.76
N PHE A 64 -5.65 -1.09 11.90
CA PHE A 64 -4.88 -0.02 12.53
C PHE A 64 -4.39 -0.49 13.90
N GLU A 65 -3.08 -0.44 14.11
CA GLU A 65 -2.47 -0.67 15.41
C GLU A 65 -2.54 0.60 16.25
N ASP A 66 -3.16 0.51 17.43
CA ASP A 66 -3.08 1.57 18.42
C ASP A 66 -1.66 1.60 19.04
N PRO A 67 -0.90 2.70 18.91
CA PRO A 67 0.48 2.78 19.41
C PRO A 67 0.59 2.74 20.95
N GLN A 68 -0.51 2.92 21.69
CA GLN A 68 -0.50 2.85 23.16
C GLN A 68 -0.79 1.44 23.67
N THR A 69 -1.76 0.76 23.06
CA THR A 69 -2.26 -0.54 23.53
C THR A 69 -1.77 -1.72 22.71
N HIS A 70 -1.18 -1.46 21.53
CA HIS A 70 -0.82 -2.46 20.51
C HIS A 70 -2.00 -3.34 20.05
N ALA A 71 -3.23 -2.91 20.33
CA ALA A 71 -4.42 -3.57 19.84
C ALA A 71 -4.64 -3.24 18.36
N ILE A 72 -5.03 -4.24 17.57
CA ILE A 72 -5.41 -4.03 16.17
C ILE A 72 -6.92 -3.80 16.09
N TYR A 73 -7.29 -2.63 15.58
CA TYR A 73 -8.67 -2.29 15.25
C TYR A 73 -8.92 -2.50 13.76
N TRP A 74 -9.92 -3.33 13.46
CA TRP A 74 -10.32 -3.65 12.09
C TRP A 74 -11.61 -2.95 11.71
N PHE A 75 -11.64 -2.37 10.52
CA PHE A 75 -12.85 -1.77 9.93
C PHE A 75 -12.78 -1.80 8.40
N ASN A 76 -13.94 -1.75 7.76
CA ASN A 76 -14.02 -1.58 6.31
C ASN A 76 -14.08 -0.08 5.96
N LEU A 77 -13.12 0.37 5.16
CA LEU A 77 -13.12 1.71 4.61
C LEU A 77 -13.77 1.67 3.22
N ASN A 78 -14.76 2.52 3.01
CA ASN A 78 -15.43 2.68 1.72
C ASN A 78 -14.91 3.93 0.99
N LYS A 79 -14.95 3.89 -0.35
CA LYS A 79 -14.65 5.05 -1.19
C LYS A 79 -15.66 6.16 -0.92
N GLY A 80 -15.17 7.40 -0.83
CA GLY A 80 -16.01 8.60 -0.72
C GLY A 80 -15.52 9.58 0.35
N PRO A 81 -16.41 10.09 1.22
CA PRO A 81 -16.06 11.11 2.19
C PRO A 81 -15.10 10.59 3.27
N VAL A 82 -14.51 11.52 4.03
CA VAL A 82 -13.65 11.20 5.16
C VAL A 82 -14.43 10.37 6.19
N HIS A 83 -13.86 9.25 6.61
CA HIS A 83 -14.44 8.33 7.57
C HIS A 83 -13.81 8.53 8.96
N TYR A 84 -14.64 8.67 9.99
CA TYR A 84 -14.18 8.83 11.37
C TYR A 84 -14.35 7.54 12.16
N VAL A 85 -13.26 7.05 12.75
CA VAL A 85 -13.27 5.85 13.61
C VAL A 85 -13.22 6.29 15.07
N LYS A 86 -14.35 6.17 15.77
CA LYS A 86 -14.54 6.68 17.14
C LYS A 86 -13.55 6.08 18.15
N GLN A 87 -13.30 4.77 18.04
CA GLN A 87 -12.43 4.01 18.94
C GLN A 87 -10.98 4.49 18.85
N LEU A 88 -10.56 4.92 17.66
CA LEU A 88 -9.22 5.42 17.39
C LEU A 88 -9.12 6.94 17.57
N ASN A 89 -10.26 7.64 17.55
CA ASN A 89 -10.34 9.10 17.44
C ASN A 89 -9.48 9.63 16.26
N LYS A 90 -9.63 8.99 15.10
CA LYS A 90 -8.87 9.30 13.87
C LYS A 90 -9.78 9.31 12.65
N TYR A 91 -9.38 10.11 11.68
CA TYR A 91 -10.03 10.22 10.37
C TYR A 91 -9.20 9.51 9.29
N PHE A 92 -9.89 8.83 8.39
CA PHE A 92 -9.32 8.05 7.29
C PHE A 92 -10.00 8.45 5.99
N LYS A 93 -9.28 8.42 4.87
CA LYS A 93 -9.85 8.64 3.55
C LYS A 93 -9.25 7.65 2.55
N MET A 94 -10.11 7.08 1.72
CA MET A 94 -9.64 6.21 0.65
C MET A 94 -9.04 7.04 -0.48
N GLU A 95 -7.81 6.70 -0.86
CA GLU A 95 -7.15 7.19 -2.06
C GLU A 95 -7.33 6.14 -3.16
N SER A 96 -8.00 6.50 -4.25
CA SER A 96 -8.09 5.61 -5.42
C SER A 96 -6.87 5.83 -6.30
N TYR A 97 -6.30 4.74 -6.81
CA TYR A 97 -5.34 4.77 -7.93
C TYR A 97 -6.04 5.11 -9.26
#